data_AF-A0A7Y7VNU7-F1
#
_entry.id   AF-A0A7Y7VNU7-F1
#
_cell.length_a   1.000
_cell.length_b   1.000
_cell.length_c   1.000
_cell.angle_alpha   90.00
_cell.angle_beta   90.00
_cell.angle_gamma   90.00
#
_symmetry.space_group_name_H-M   'P 1'
#
loop_
_entity.id
_entity.type
_entity.pdbx_description
1 polymer ?
#
loop_
_entity_poly.entity_id
_entity_poly.type
_entity_poly.pdbx_seq_one_letter_code
_entity_poly.pdbx_strand_id
1 'polypeptide(L)'
;MSKQHHQTQTSLTITRALDDVGQHQVLSGNLGGPATDDARPEFQGQATPGEPVQLYNDDELVGSAIADANGAWSITPENDLPNGTQTLMAKMLNSKAELSLSMSKPMSRSSRL
;
A
#
# COMPACT_ATOMS: atom_id res chain seq x y z
N MET A 1 -32.42 -2.49 25.09
CA MET A 1 -32.01 -1.47 24.08
C MET A 1 -30.53 -1.63 23.81
N SER A 2 -30.16 -2.34 22.74
CA SER A 2 -28.77 -2.46 22.32
C SER A 2 -28.36 -1.15 21.66
N LYS A 3 -27.56 -0.34 22.36
CA LYS A 3 -26.90 0.80 21.76
C LYS A 3 -25.97 0.25 20.67
N GLN A 4 -26.32 0.45 19.41
CA GLN A 4 -25.39 0.26 18.32
C GLN A 4 -24.21 1.19 18.60
N HIS A 5 -23.06 0.58 18.88
CA HIS A 5 -21.78 1.27 18.81
C HIS A 5 -21.68 1.84 17.39
N HIS A 6 -21.60 3.17 17.30
CA HIS A 6 -21.14 3.84 16.11
C HIS A 6 -19.65 3.48 15.98
N GLN A 7 -19.36 2.35 15.37
CA GLN A 7 -18.05 2.18 14.75
C GLN A 7 -18.11 3.07 13.52
N THR A 8 -17.47 4.24 13.58
CA THR A 8 -17.07 4.94 12.36
C THR A 8 -16.32 3.90 11.53
N GLN A 9 -16.89 3.50 10.39
CA GLN A 9 -16.31 2.52 9.50
C GLN A 9 -15.00 3.12 8.96
N THR A 10 -13.90 2.87 9.66
CA THR A 10 -12.56 3.31 9.31
C THR A 10 -12.07 2.47 8.12
N SER A 11 -12.56 2.78 6.92
CA SER A 11 -12.26 2.04 5.70
C SER A 11 -10.91 2.51 5.13
N LEU A 12 -9.82 2.11 5.77
CA LEU A 12 -8.53 2.07 5.10
C LEU A 12 -8.51 0.83 4.20
N THR A 13 -8.09 0.97 2.95
CA THR A 13 -7.82 -0.14 2.03
C THR A 13 -6.57 0.15 1.23
N ILE A 14 -5.80 -0.88 0.88
CA ILE A 14 -4.83 -0.82 -0.22
C ILE A 14 -5.48 -1.59 -1.36
N THR A 15 -5.80 -0.90 -2.45
CA THR A 15 -6.57 -1.45 -3.56
C THR A 15 -5.67 -1.86 -4.72
N ARG A 16 -4.53 -1.16 -4.91
CA ARG A 16 -3.59 -1.41 -6.01
C ARG A 16 -2.16 -1.11 -5.61
N ALA A 17 -1.24 -1.83 -6.24
CA ALA A 17 0.15 -1.42 -6.45
C ALA A 17 0.36 -1.42 -7.97
N LEU A 18 0.77 -0.29 -8.55
CA LEU A 18 1.04 -0.16 -9.98
C LEU A 18 2.53 -0.36 -10.21
N ASP A 19 2.84 -1.16 -11.23
CA ASP A 19 4.20 -1.44 -11.69
C ASP A 19 4.47 -0.60 -12.94
N ASP A 20 5.42 0.34 -12.89
CA ASP A 20 5.83 1.15 -14.04
C ASP A 20 7.07 0.60 -14.79
N VAL A 21 7.63 -0.53 -14.32
CA VAL A 21 8.78 -1.22 -14.91
C VAL A 21 8.32 -2.52 -15.56
N GLY A 22 8.05 -2.47 -16.86
CA GLY A 22 7.66 -3.67 -17.64
C GLY A 22 6.14 -3.77 -17.86
N GLN A 23 5.56 -4.96 -17.75
CA GLN A 23 4.13 -5.16 -18.00
C GLN A 23 3.33 -4.67 -16.79
N HIS A 24 2.62 -3.54 -16.92
CA HIS A 24 1.74 -2.97 -15.89
C HIS A 24 0.77 -4.01 -15.32
N GLN A 25 1.09 -4.58 -14.16
CA GLN A 25 0.18 -5.48 -13.47
C GLN A 25 -0.66 -4.67 -12.49
N VAL A 26 -1.92 -4.48 -12.86
CA VAL A 26 -2.94 -3.93 -11.96
C VAL A 26 -3.39 -5.05 -11.02
N LEU A 27 -2.98 -4.98 -9.77
CA LEU A 27 -3.33 -5.99 -8.78
C LEU A 27 -4.54 -5.51 -7.97
N SER A 28 -5.63 -6.26 -8.01
CA SER A 28 -6.86 -5.94 -7.25
C SER A 28 -7.39 -7.21 -6.59
N GLY A 29 -7.32 -7.25 -5.25
CA GLY A 29 -8.03 -8.24 -4.43
C GLY A 29 -7.28 -9.54 -4.10
N ASN A 30 -7.30 -9.86 -2.80
CA ASN A 30 -6.83 -11.07 -2.11
C ASN A 30 -5.30 -11.29 -2.09
N LEU A 31 -4.71 -11.03 -0.92
CA LEU A 31 -3.28 -10.82 -0.66
C LEU A 31 -2.46 -12.14 -0.65
N GLY A 32 -2.38 -12.79 -1.81
CA GLY A 32 -1.30 -13.73 -2.14
C GLY A 32 -0.20 -13.00 -2.91
N GLY A 33 0.58 -12.17 -2.21
CA GLY A 33 1.84 -11.54 -2.62
C GLY A 33 1.97 -11.01 -4.07
N PRO A 34 1.83 -9.70 -4.32
CA PRO A 34 2.28 -9.05 -5.55
C PRO A 34 3.75 -9.34 -5.89
N ALA A 35 4.07 -9.70 -7.13
CA ALA A 35 5.41 -9.56 -7.65
C ALA A 35 5.47 -8.37 -8.61
N THR A 36 6.17 -7.31 -8.20
CA THR A 36 6.54 -6.17 -9.06
C THR A 36 8.05 -6.09 -9.13
N ASP A 37 8.61 -5.90 -10.31
CA ASP A 37 10.03 -5.63 -10.52
C ASP A 37 10.34 -4.12 -10.59
N ASP A 38 9.36 -3.26 -10.37
CA ASP A 38 9.52 -1.85 -10.07
C ASP A 38 10.12 -1.65 -8.66
N ALA A 39 11.06 -0.72 -8.55
CA ALA A 39 11.66 -0.35 -7.27
C ALA A 39 10.78 0.65 -6.49
N ARG A 40 9.86 1.35 -7.15
CA ARG A 40 8.99 2.39 -6.57
C ARG A 40 7.55 2.29 -7.09
N PRO A 41 6.86 1.17 -6.83
CA PRO A 41 5.49 0.99 -7.26
C PRO A 41 4.55 2.05 -6.67
N GLU A 42 3.53 2.47 -7.42
CA GLU A 42 2.51 3.40 -6.94
C GLU A 42 1.41 2.64 -6.18
N PHE A 43 1.27 2.90 -4.88
CA PHE A 43 0.22 2.32 -4.05
C PHE A 43 -1.01 3.20 -4.03
N GLN A 44 -2.16 2.62 -4.34
CA GLN A 44 -3.44 3.33 -4.32
C GLN A 44 -4.44 2.64 -3.40
N GLY A 45 -5.30 3.41 -2.77
CA GLY A 45 -6.29 2.88 -1.84
C GLY A 45 -7.36 3.87 -1.44
N GLN A 46 -8.19 3.44 -0.48
CA GLN A 46 -9.21 4.28 0.15
C GLN A 46 -8.83 4.56 1.60
N ALA A 47 -9.18 5.73 2.10
CA ALA A 47 -9.11 6.13 3.49
C ALA A 47 -10.23 7.14 3.77
N THR A 48 -10.38 7.55 5.02
CA THR A 48 -11.31 8.63 5.37
C THR A 48 -10.89 9.92 4.64
N PRO A 49 -11.79 10.60 3.90
CA PRO A 49 -11.46 11.84 3.19
C PRO A 49 -10.80 12.88 4.09
N GLY A 50 -9.72 13.49 3.61
CA GLY A 50 -8.95 14.49 4.34
C GLY A 50 -7.99 13.95 5.40
N GLU A 51 -7.96 12.63 5.62
CA GLU A 51 -7.02 12.03 6.58
C GLU A 51 -5.65 11.75 5.95
N PRO A 52 -4.54 11.97 6.68
CA PRO A 52 -3.21 11.58 6.25
C PRO A 52 -3.03 10.05 6.38
N VAL A 53 -2.55 9.45 5.30
CA VAL A 53 -2.11 8.06 5.18
C VAL A 53 -0.59 8.02 5.09
N GLN A 54 0.04 7.17 5.89
CA GLN A 54 1.46 6.90 5.87
C GLN A 54 1.68 5.46 5.39
N LEU A 55 2.64 5.26 4.49
CA LEU A 55 3.05 3.95 4.02
C LEU A 55 4.42 3.62 4.60
N TYR A 56 4.51 2.46 5.23
CA TYR A 56 5.72 1.92 5.82
C TYR A 56 6.17 0.67 5.06
N ASN A 57 7.48 0.46 4.97
CA ASN A 57 8.08 -0.83 4.68
C ASN A 57 8.73 -1.36 5.95
N ASP A 58 8.17 -2.44 6.51
CA ASP A 58 8.41 -2.86 7.88
C ASP A 58 8.21 -1.67 8.86
N ASP A 59 9.30 -1.11 9.41
CA ASP A 59 9.28 0.03 10.34
C ASP A 59 9.72 1.37 9.69
N GLU A 60 10.12 1.37 8.42
CA GLU A 60 10.61 2.56 7.70
C GLU A 60 9.46 3.29 6.99
N LEU A 61 9.29 4.59 7.22
CA LEU A 61 8.34 5.41 6.47
C LEU A 61 8.85 5.60 5.04
N VAL A 62 8.13 5.08 4.05
CA VAL A 62 8.49 5.17 2.64
C VAL A 62 7.70 6.21 1.85
N GLY A 63 6.60 6.73 2.42
CA GLY A 63 5.84 7.82 1.82
C GLY A 63 4.58 8.19 2.61
N SER A 64 3.93 9.29 2.22
CA SER A 64 2.66 9.73 2.81
C SER A 64 1.81 10.51 1.81
N ALA A 65 0.49 10.45 1.98
CA ALA A 65 -0.48 11.21 1.18
C ALA A 65 -1.70 11.59 2.03
N ILE A 66 -2.42 12.64 1.63
CA ILE A 66 -3.73 12.98 2.20
C ILE A 66 -4.80 12.38 1.29
N ALA A 67 -5.75 11.66 1.86
CA ALA A 67 -6.89 11.14 1.11
C ALA A 67 -7.74 12.31 0.57
N ASP A 68 -8.12 12.24 -0.71
CA ASP A 68 -8.89 13.30 -1.36
C ASP A 68 -10.35 13.35 -0.83
N ALA A 69 -11.17 14.24 -1.40
CA ALA A 69 -12.57 14.39 -1.01
C ALA A 69 -13.42 13.12 -1.21
N ASN A 70 -12.98 12.19 -2.07
CA ASN A 70 -13.61 10.90 -2.32
C ASN A 70 -12.97 9.77 -1.47
N GLY A 71 -11.96 10.09 -0.65
CA GLY A 71 -11.21 9.15 0.16
C GLY A 71 -10.13 8.41 -0.61
N ALA A 72 -9.87 8.76 -1.87
CA ALA A 72 -8.81 8.13 -2.65
C ALA A 72 -7.44 8.68 -2.24
N TRP A 73 -6.45 7.81 -2.15
CA TRP A 73 -5.06 8.20 -1.91
C TRP A 73 -4.13 7.45 -2.86
N SER A 74 -2.98 8.05 -3.14
CA SER A 74 -1.89 7.46 -3.91
C SER A 74 -0.53 7.82 -3.29
N ILE A 75 0.35 6.84 -3.13
CA ILE A 75 1.70 7.00 -2.58
C ILE A 75 2.69 6.23 -3.45
N THR A 76 3.68 6.93 -3.99
CA THR A 76 4.90 6.35 -4.57
C THR A 76 6.02 6.43 -3.54
N PRO A 77 6.72 5.33 -3.20
CA PRO A 77 7.86 5.36 -2.31
C PRO A 77 8.94 6.37 -2.74
N GLU A 78 9.47 7.14 -1.79
CA GLU A 78 10.55 8.11 -2.07
C GLU A 78 11.89 7.40 -2.37
N ASN A 79 12.09 6.22 -1.76
CA ASN A 79 13.26 5.38 -1.90
C ASN A 79 12.90 4.03 -2.54
N ASP A 80 13.89 3.41 -3.17
CA ASP A 80 13.76 2.08 -3.77
C ASP A 80 13.46 1.04 -2.68
N LEU A 81 12.40 0.26 -2.90
CA LEU A 81 12.08 -0.88 -2.04
C LEU A 81 13.09 -2.02 -2.28
N PRO A 82 13.53 -2.75 -1.23
CA PRO A 82 14.50 -3.84 -1.38
C PRO A 82 13.93 -5.02 -2.19
N ASN A 83 14.83 -5.78 -2.82
CA ASN A 83 14.47 -7.05 -3.45
C ASN A 83 13.97 -8.07 -2.43
N GLY A 84 13.16 -9.03 -2.89
CA GLY A 84 12.61 -10.09 -2.05
C GLY A 84 11.25 -9.72 -1.44
N THR A 85 10.85 -10.48 -0.42
CA THR A 85 9.56 -10.26 0.26
C THR A 85 9.66 -9.08 1.21
N GLN A 86 8.79 -8.09 1.03
CA GLN A 86 8.64 -6.89 1.83
C GLN A 86 7.23 -6.86 2.43
N THR A 87 7.08 -6.38 3.66
CA THR A 87 5.75 -6.15 4.26
C THR A 87 5.51 -4.66 4.34
N LEU A 88 4.57 -4.20 3.51
CA LEU A 88 4.12 -2.82 3.55
C LEU A 88 2.98 -2.64 4.54
N MET A 89 2.94 -1.49 5.20
CA MET A 89 1.87 -1.15 6.13
C MET A 89 1.37 0.26 5.85
N ALA A 90 0.08 0.39 5.54
CA ALA A 90 -0.60 1.68 5.49
C ALA A 90 -1.21 1.99 6.86
N LYS A 91 -1.04 3.23 7.33
CA LYS A 91 -1.56 3.71 8.61
C LYS A 91 -2.19 5.09 8.47
N MET A 92 -3.33 5.31 9.11
CA MET A 92 -3.88 6.66 9.27
C MET A 92 -3.34 7.31 10.55
N LEU A 93 -2.98 8.59 10.49
CA LEU A 93 -2.37 9.25 11.67
C LEU A 93 -3.39 9.60 12.75
N ASN A 94 -4.59 10.05 12.35
CA ASN A 94 -5.64 10.48 13.30
C ASN A 94 -6.67 9.38 13.58
N SER A 95 -6.38 8.13 13.20
CA SER A 95 -7.22 6.96 13.44
C SER A 95 -6.37 5.75 13.75
N LYS A 96 -6.82 4.85 14.62
CA LYS A 96 -6.07 3.62 14.97
C LYS A 96 -6.13 2.53 13.89
N ALA A 97 -6.39 2.89 12.63
CA ALA A 97 -6.51 1.92 11.54
C ALA A 97 -5.19 1.74 10.81
N GLU A 98 -4.85 0.47 10.63
CA GLU A 98 -3.63 -0.03 10.01
C GLU A 98 -4.00 -1.18 9.09
N LEU A 99 -3.32 -1.30 7.96
CA LEU A 99 -3.43 -2.43 7.04
C LEU A 99 -2.06 -2.83 6.54
N SER A 100 -1.80 -4.13 6.49
CA SER A 100 -0.54 -4.68 5.99
C SER A 100 -0.73 -5.44 4.69
N LEU A 101 0.24 -5.33 3.79
CA LEU A 101 0.33 -5.99 2.50
C LEU A 101 1.74 -6.59 2.36
N SER A 102 1.86 -7.91 2.23
CA SER A 102 3.13 -8.51 1.83
C SER A 102 3.25 -8.52 0.31
N MET A 103 4.39 -8.07 -0.21
CA MET A 103 4.77 -8.10 -1.63
C MET A 103 6.12 -8.78 -1.81
N SER A 104 6.42 -9.33 -2.98
CA SER A 104 7.69 -10.00 -3.28
C SER A 104 8.30 -9.49 -4.59
N LYS A 105 9.36 -8.69 -4.52
CA LYS A 105 10.10 -8.25 -5.72
C LYS A 105 10.93 -9.41 -6.27
N PRO A 106 10.70 -9.89 -7.52
CA PRO A 106 11.44 -11.00 -8.07
C PRO A 106 12.90 -10.59 -8.23
N MET A 107 13.80 -11.37 -7.63
CA MET A 107 15.23 -11.19 -7.86
C MET A 107 15.49 -11.49 -9.33
N SER A 108 15.92 -10.49 -10.11
CA SER A 108 16.27 -10.68 -11.52
C SER A 108 17.23 -11.87 -11.63
N ARG A 109 16.74 -13.00 -12.18
CA ARG A 109 17.61 -14.14 -12.43
C ARG A 109 18.58 -13.71 -13.52
N SER A 110 19.81 -13.40 -13.12
CA SER A 110 20.94 -13.36 -14.05
C SER A 110 20.92 -14.67 -14.82
N SER A 111 20.49 -14.59 -16.08
CA SER A 111 20.58 -15.68 -17.03
C SER A 111 22.06 -15.81 -17.34
N ARG A 112 22.80 -16.60 -16.55
CA ARG A 112 24.14 -17.03 -16.93
C ARG A 112 23.99 -18.06 -18.04
N LEU A 113 24.50 -17.68 -19.20
CA LEU A 113 24.81 -18.56 -20.35
C LEU A 113 25.69 -19.74 -19.92
#